data_AF-B6ARB7-F1
#
_entry.id   AF-B6ARB7-F1
#
_cell.length_a   1.000
_cell.length_b   1.000
_cell.length_c   1.000
_cell.angle_alpha   90.00
_cell.angle_beta   90.00
_cell.angle_gamma   90.00
#
_symmetry.space_group_name_H-M   'P 1'
#
loop_
_entity.id
_entity.type
_entity.pdbx_description
1 polymer ?
#
loop_
_entity_poly.entity_id
_entity_poly.type
_entity_poly.pdbx_seq_one_letter_code
_entity_poly.pdbx_strand_id
1 'polypeptide(L)'
;MTIEESDKLGLKFILFGVFCLFVGTLQGFLQSTPRLRHWVHSTGQAGHLVDPLAHAHINLIGGVVSIIMAMVYYLLPRMLRKGFWSGLLGQANFILMVAGVAGFYLVLLVFGILEGNRMLDEGVVYPIARSHYQPYHRIGFVFSALLMGLAHWTFILNVFVTYFRKENESLVHSVNPLKEGTKAQ
;
A
#
# COMPACT_ATOMS: atom_id res chain seq x y z
N MET A 1 2.36 19.68 -7.89
CA MET A 1 2.45 18.48 -8.74
C MET A 1 1.57 18.70 -9.96
N THR A 2 2.11 18.56 -11.17
CA THR A 2 1.31 18.68 -12.40
C THR A 2 0.37 17.48 -12.55
N ILE A 3 -0.63 17.57 -13.43
CA ILE A 3 -1.54 16.44 -13.72
C ILE A 3 -0.74 15.24 -14.25
N GLU A 4 0.25 15.49 -15.11
CA GLU A 4 1.11 14.43 -15.67
C GLU A 4 1.96 13.72 -14.59
N GLU A 5 2.49 14.46 -13.62
CA GLU A 5 3.20 13.87 -12.48
C GLU A 5 2.28 13.02 -11.61
N SER A 6 1.03 13.46 -11.43
CA SER A 6 -0.01 12.71 -10.71
C SER A 6 -0.37 11.41 -11.43
N ASP A 7 -0.44 11.44 -12.75
CA ASP A 7 -0.72 10.26 -13.58
C ASP A 7 0.41 9.23 -13.47
N LYS A 8 1.67 9.68 -13.51
CA LYS A 8 2.85 8.81 -13.30
C LYS A 8 2.83 8.18 -11.91
N LEU A 9 2.43 8.94 -10.88
CA LEU A 9 2.31 8.43 -9.52
C LEU A 9 1.17 7.41 -9.40
N GLY A 10 0.00 7.71 -9.96
CA GLY A 10 -1.13 6.79 -10.01
C GLY A 10 -0.77 5.47 -10.70
N LEU A 11 -0.04 5.53 -11.82
CA LEU A 11 0.46 4.33 -12.50
C LEU A 11 1.35 3.47 -11.59
N LYS A 12 2.25 4.07 -10.83
CA LYS A 12 3.10 3.34 -9.86
C LYS A 12 2.26 2.60 -8.83
N PHE A 13 1.22 3.24 -8.28
CA PHE A 13 0.31 2.62 -7.32
C PHE A 13 -0.53 1.50 -7.95
N ILE A 14 -1.00 1.65 -9.19
CA ILE A 14 -1.71 0.58 -9.91
C ILE A 14 -0.80 -0.62 -10.11
N LEU A 15 0.41 -0.40 -10.63
CA LEU A 15 1.36 -1.49 -10.89
C LEU A 15 1.74 -2.21 -9.59
N PHE A 16 1.98 -1.45 -8.52
CA PHE A 16 2.23 -2.02 -7.20
C PHE A 16 1.03 -2.82 -6.67
N GLY A 17 -0.20 -2.29 -6.80
CA GLY A 17 -1.40 -2.98 -6.36
C GLY A 17 -1.67 -4.28 -7.13
N VAL A 18 -1.51 -4.26 -8.46
CA VAL A 18 -1.60 -5.47 -9.30
C VAL A 18 -0.55 -6.50 -8.89
N PHE A 19 0.69 -6.07 -8.65
CA PHE A 19 1.75 -6.94 -8.18
C PHE A 19 1.41 -7.57 -6.82
N CYS A 20 0.93 -6.79 -5.85
CA CYS A 20 0.54 -7.31 -4.55
C CYS A 20 -0.64 -8.29 -4.63
N LEU A 21 -1.66 -8.01 -5.46
CA LEU A 21 -2.76 -8.94 -5.71
C LEU A 21 -2.30 -10.24 -6.34
N PHE A 22 -1.37 -10.16 -7.29
CA PHE A 22 -0.77 -11.35 -7.90
C PHE A 22 -0.04 -12.20 -6.85
N VAL A 23 0.82 -11.58 -6.03
CA VAL A 23 1.55 -12.28 -4.96
C VAL A 23 0.59 -12.90 -3.95
N GLY A 24 -0.42 -12.16 -3.49
CA GLY A 24 -1.39 -12.69 -2.53
C GLY A 24 -2.25 -13.80 -3.13
N THR A 25 -2.66 -13.71 -4.39
CA THR A 25 -3.40 -14.79 -5.07
C THR A 25 -2.56 -16.05 -5.22
N LEU A 26 -1.27 -15.92 -5.57
CA LEU A 26 -0.34 -17.05 -5.58
C LEU A 26 -0.21 -17.67 -4.19
N GLN A 27 -0.08 -16.86 -3.15
CA GLN A 27 -0.02 -17.37 -1.78
C GLN A 27 -1.30 -18.14 -1.41
N GLY A 28 -2.47 -17.61 -1.73
CA GLY A 28 -3.75 -18.27 -1.46
C GLY A 28 -3.91 -19.59 -2.22
N PHE A 29 -3.43 -19.63 -3.47
CA PHE A 29 -3.36 -20.86 -4.22
C PHE A 29 -2.47 -21.90 -3.52
N LEU A 30 -1.27 -21.53 -3.07
CA LEU A 30 -0.38 -22.43 -2.32
C LEU A 30 -1.04 -22.93 -1.03
N GLN A 31 -1.69 -22.04 -0.28
CA GLN A 31 -2.38 -22.36 0.99
C GLN A 31 -3.58 -23.28 0.79
N SER A 32 -4.21 -23.28 -0.39
CA SER A 32 -5.31 -24.19 -0.73
C SER A 32 -4.88 -25.66 -0.84
N THR A 33 -3.58 -25.93 -1.00
CA THR A 33 -3.08 -27.30 -1.12
C THR A 33 -3.21 -28.07 0.21
N PRO A 34 -3.52 -29.38 0.19
CA PRO A 34 -3.73 -30.15 1.42
C PRO A 34 -2.55 -30.10 2.40
N ARG A 35 -1.31 -30.07 1.87
CA ARG A 35 -0.09 -30.03 2.67
C ARG A 35 0.04 -28.73 3.46
N LEU A 36 -0.11 -27.58 2.80
CA LEU A 36 -0.01 -26.28 3.46
C LEU A 36 -1.21 -26.04 4.39
N ARG A 37 -2.42 -26.45 3.99
CA ARG A 37 -3.59 -26.36 4.87
C ARG A 37 -3.43 -27.18 6.15
N HIS A 38 -2.86 -28.38 6.05
CA HIS A 38 -2.53 -29.19 7.23
C HIS A 38 -1.47 -28.51 8.09
N TRP A 39 -0.42 -27.93 7.49
CA TRP A 39 0.60 -27.19 8.22
C TRP A 39 0.00 -25.99 8.98
N VAL A 40 -0.82 -25.16 8.33
CA VAL A 40 -1.51 -24.02 8.95
C VAL A 40 -2.38 -24.48 10.12
N HIS A 41 -3.12 -25.58 9.94
CA HIS A 41 -3.96 -26.14 11.01
C HIS A 41 -3.12 -26.65 12.19
N SER A 42 -2.02 -27.36 11.91
CA SER A 42 -1.15 -27.94 12.94
C SER A 42 -0.33 -26.90 13.73
N THR A 43 -0.01 -25.76 13.11
CA THR A 43 0.77 -24.68 13.73
C THR A 43 -0.09 -23.65 14.46
N GLY A 44 -1.42 -23.72 14.33
CA GLY A 44 -2.37 -22.89 15.07
C GLY A 44 -2.10 -21.38 14.95
N GLN A 45 -1.68 -20.76 16.05
CA GLN A 45 -1.42 -19.31 16.14
C GLN A 45 -0.32 -18.83 15.17
N ALA A 46 0.73 -19.61 14.94
CA ALA A 46 1.79 -19.24 14.01
C ALA A 46 1.31 -19.28 12.55
N GLY A 47 0.52 -20.31 12.19
CA GLY A 47 -0.18 -20.37 10.91
C GLY A 47 -1.14 -19.20 10.69
N HIS A 48 -1.71 -18.66 11.78
CA HIS A 48 -2.59 -17.49 11.73
C HIS A 48 -1.86 -16.17 11.37
N LEU A 49 -0.54 -16.10 11.55
CA LEU A 49 0.26 -14.97 11.07
C LEU A 49 0.38 -15.01 9.54
N VAL A 50 0.37 -16.21 8.95
CA VAL A 50 0.54 -16.43 7.52
C VAL A 50 -0.79 -16.34 6.76
N ASP A 51 -1.85 -16.99 7.24
CA ASP A 51 -3.06 -17.28 6.46
C ASP A 51 -4.38 -16.66 6.95
N PRO A 52 -4.37 -15.73 7.89
CA PRO A 52 -5.09 -14.54 7.45
C PRO A 52 -4.29 -13.27 7.50
N LEU A 53 -3.30 -13.13 8.40
CA LEU A 53 -2.75 -11.82 8.65
C LEU A 53 -1.88 -11.33 7.49
N ALA A 54 -0.85 -12.07 7.09
CA ALA A 54 -0.02 -11.70 5.95
C ALA A 54 -0.80 -11.70 4.63
N HIS A 55 -1.57 -12.77 4.36
CA HIS A 55 -2.34 -12.95 3.14
C HIS A 55 -3.37 -11.82 2.92
N ALA A 56 -4.19 -11.51 3.93
CA ALA A 56 -5.22 -10.48 3.77
C ALA A 56 -4.60 -9.09 3.63
N HIS A 57 -3.52 -8.78 4.34
CA HIS A 57 -2.90 -7.45 4.28
C HIS A 57 -2.25 -7.17 2.93
N ILE A 58 -1.56 -8.15 2.32
CA ILE A 58 -0.97 -7.93 0.98
C ILE A 58 -2.05 -7.75 -0.09
N ASN A 59 -3.15 -8.51 -0.03
CA ASN A 59 -4.25 -8.37 -1.00
C ASN A 59 -5.06 -7.10 -0.78
N LEU A 60 -5.45 -6.80 0.46
CA LEU A 60 -6.33 -5.67 0.76
C LEU A 60 -5.56 -4.35 0.78
N ILE A 61 -4.52 -4.23 1.60
CA ILE A 61 -3.77 -2.97 1.72
C ILE A 61 -2.80 -2.82 0.55
N GLY A 62 -1.98 -3.84 0.29
CA GLY A 62 -1.04 -3.81 -0.82
C GLY A 62 -1.74 -3.70 -2.18
N GLY A 63 -2.79 -4.49 -2.39
CA GLY A 63 -3.55 -4.55 -3.63
C GLY A 63 -4.65 -3.50 -3.77
N VAL A 64 -5.79 -3.76 -3.12
CA VAL A 64 -7.04 -3.00 -3.31
C VAL A 64 -6.88 -1.53 -2.92
N VAL A 65 -6.34 -1.25 -1.74
CA VAL A 65 -6.16 0.12 -1.25
C VAL A 65 -5.19 0.91 -2.14
N SER A 66 -4.09 0.31 -2.58
CA SER A 66 -3.16 0.96 -3.52
C SER A 66 -3.82 1.35 -4.83
N ILE A 67 -4.67 0.48 -5.40
CA ILE A 67 -5.43 0.78 -6.63
C ILE A 67 -6.42 1.92 -6.38
N ILE A 68 -7.12 1.92 -5.24
CA ILE A 68 -8.04 3.02 -4.88
C ILE A 68 -7.27 4.33 -4.71
N MET A 69 -6.11 4.33 -4.05
CA MET A 69 -5.26 5.50 -3.92
C MET A 69 -4.81 6.02 -5.28
N ALA A 70 -4.45 5.14 -6.21
CA ALA A 70 -4.14 5.51 -7.58
C ALA A 70 -5.32 6.18 -8.29
N MET A 71 -6.52 5.61 -8.14
CA MET A 71 -7.75 6.20 -8.70
C MET A 71 -7.97 7.60 -8.15
N VAL A 72 -7.74 7.84 -6.87
CA VAL A 72 -7.84 9.19 -6.28
C VAL A 72 -6.77 10.11 -6.86
N TYR A 73 -5.51 9.67 -6.97
CA TYR A 73 -4.44 10.46 -7.59
C TYR A 73 -4.72 10.79 -9.07
N TYR A 74 -5.44 9.93 -9.77
CA TYR A 74 -5.80 10.15 -11.17
C TYR A 74 -7.06 11.02 -11.33
N LEU A 75 -8.12 10.74 -10.56
CA LEU A 75 -9.43 11.38 -10.73
C LEU A 75 -9.49 12.76 -10.07
N LEU A 76 -8.93 12.91 -8.87
CA LEU A 76 -9.09 14.14 -8.08
C LEU A 76 -8.56 15.40 -8.81
N PRO A 77 -7.37 15.38 -9.46
CA PRO A 77 -6.88 16.55 -10.21
C PRO A 77 -7.76 16.91 -11.39
N ARG A 78 -8.34 15.91 -12.05
CA ARG A 78 -9.22 16.10 -13.22
C ARG A 78 -10.56 16.69 -12.81
N MET A 79 -11.13 16.20 -11.71
CA MET A 79 -12.40 16.71 -11.17
C MET A 79 -12.28 18.14 -10.65
N LEU A 80 -11.20 18.43 -9.92
CA LEU A 80 -10.98 19.77 -9.37
C LEU A 80 -10.35 20.74 -10.38
N ARG A 81 -9.83 20.23 -11.51
CA ARG A 81 -9.01 20.95 -12.49
C ARG A 81 -7.75 21.60 -11.88
N LYS A 82 -7.26 21.06 -10.76
CA LYS A 82 -6.09 21.57 -10.02
C LYS A 82 -5.04 20.48 -9.85
N GLY A 83 -3.76 20.88 -9.86
CA GLY A 83 -2.68 19.99 -9.44
C GLY A 83 -2.68 19.74 -7.93
N PHE A 84 -2.16 18.58 -7.50
CA PHE A 84 -1.99 18.26 -6.08
C PHE A 84 -1.00 19.21 -5.38
N TRP A 85 -1.24 19.39 -4.08
CA TRP A 85 -0.48 20.30 -3.22
C TRP A 85 1.03 20.03 -3.25
N SER A 86 1.45 18.79 -2.99
CA SER A 86 2.88 18.43 -2.96
C SER A 86 3.17 17.11 -3.67
N GLY A 87 4.08 17.16 -4.64
CA GLY A 87 4.61 15.99 -5.34
C GLY A 87 5.56 15.17 -4.46
N LEU A 88 6.33 15.84 -3.59
CA LEU A 88 7.22 15.18 -2.64
C LEU A 88 6.43 14.31 -1.66
N LEU A 89 5.29 14.81 -1.15
CA LEU A 89 4.42 14.01 -0.27
C LEU A 89 3.80 12.83 -1.03
N GLY A 90 3.45 13.00 -2.31
CA GLY A 90 2.96 11.89 -3.14
C GLY A 90 4.02 10.79 -3.32
N GLN A 91 5.27 11.16 -3.57
CA GLN A 91 6.37 10.21 -3.69
C GLN A 91 6.72 9.55 -2.34
N ALA A 92 6.77 10.33 -1.26
CA ALA A 92 7.00 9.81 0.09
C ALA A 92 5.91 8.81 0.47
N ASN A 93 4.64 9.13 0.21
CA ASN A 93 3.52 8.22 0.40
C ASN A 93 3.74 6.89 -0.32
N PHE A 94 4.09 6.92 -1.61
CA PHE A 94 4.35 5.70 -2.38
C PHE A 94 5.50 4.86 -1.78
N ILE A 95 6.64 5.48 -1.46
CA ILE A 95 7.79 4.77 -0.89
C ILE A 95 7.45 4.17 0.48
N LEU A 96 6.77 4.93 1.34
CA LEU A 96 6.33 4.47 2.66
C LEU A 96 5.32 3.32 2.55
N MET A 97 4.41 3.40 1.58
CA MET A 97 3.42 2.35 1.32
C MET A 97 4.10 1.06 0.88
N VAL A 98 5.00 1.13 -0.11
CA VAL A 98 5.74 -0.03 -0.61
C VAL A 98 6.58 -0.66 0.51
N ALA A 99 7.35 0.15 1.23
CA ALA A 99 8.21 -0.32 2.30
C ALA A 99 7.39 -0.90 3.48
N GLY A 100 6.30 -0.25 3.86
CA GLY A 100 5.42 -0.70 4.93
C GLY A 100 4.72 -2.01 4.60
N VAL A 101 4.11 -2.13 3.42
CA VAL A 101 3.43 -3.36 2.98
C VAL A 101 4.42 -4.50 2.80
N ALA A 102 5.54 -4.28 2.12
CA ALA A 102 6.55 -5.31 1.90
C ALA A 102 7.17 -5.78 3.22
N GLY A 103 7.54 -4.85 4.11
CA GLY A 103 8.08 -5.17 5.43
C GLY A 103 7.07 -5.94 6.28
N PHE A 104 5.82 -5.50 6.31
CA PHE A 104 4.77 -6.13 7.11
C PHE A 104 4.51 -7.57 6.62
N TYR A 105 4.43 -7.74 5.30
CA TYR A 105 4.27 -9.03 4.66
C TYR A 105 5.42 -9.99 4.98
N LEU A 106 6.66 -9.55 4.77
CA LEU A 106 7.85 -10.38 4.98
C LEU A 106 8.04 -10.75 6.45
N VAL A 107 7.83 -9.82 7.38
CA VAL A 107 7.93 -10.09 8.81
C VAL A 107 6.92 -11.17 9.21
N LEU A 108 5.64 -11.00 8.85
CA LEU A 108 4.62 -11.98 9.22
C LEU A 108 4.84 -13.35 8.57
N LEU A 109 5.28 -13.37 7.31
CA LEU A 109 5.55 -14.62 6.61
C LEU A 109 6.74 -15.36 7.21
N VAL A 110 7.88 -14.67 7.39
CA VAL A 110 9.11 -15.27 7.92
C VAL A 110 8.92 -15.73 9.36
N PHE A 111 8.42 -14.87 10.25
CA PHE A 111 8.23 -15.25 11.64
C PHE A 111 7.10 -16.25 11.83
N GLY A 112 6.02 -16.18 11.03
CA GLY A 112 4.97 -17.20 11.03
C GLY A 112 5.49 -18.58 10.65
N ILE A 113 6.37 -18.68 9.65
CA ILE A 113 6.99 -19.95 9.26
C ILE A 113 8.00 -20.43 10.31
N LEU A 114 8.86 -19.55 10.82
CA LEU A 114 9.88 -19.92 11.83
C LEU A 114 9.24 -20.36 13.15
N GLU A 115 8.26 -19.60 13.66
CA GLU A 115 7.53 -19.94 14.88
C GLU A 115 6.71 -21.22 14.66
N GLY A 116 6.08 -21.39 13.50
CA GLY A 116 5.29 -22.57 13.15
C GLY A 116 6.13 -23.85 13.05
N ASN A 117 7.28 -23.80 12.38
CA ASN A 117 8.17 -24.96 12.29
C ASN A 117 8.71 -25.36 13.65
N ARG A 118 9.08 -24.39 14.50
CA ARG A 118 9.53 -24.67 15.87
C ARG A 118 8.43 -25.35 16.71
N MET A 119 7.17 -24.96 16.53
CA MET A 119 6.05 -25.64 17.19
C MET A 119 5.93 -27.11 16.76
N LEU A 120 6.19 -27.42 15.49
CA LEU A 120 6.12 -28.81 14.98
C LEU A 120 7.34 -29.64 15.36
N ASP A 121 8.54 -29.07 15.26
CA ASP A 121 9.81 -29.77 15.48
C ASP A 121 10.04 -30.05 16.97
N GLU A 122 9.70 -29.10 17.86
CA GLU A 122 9.93 -29.23 19.30
C GLU A 122 8.65 -29.62 20.07
N GLY A 123 7.49 -29.66 19.41
CA GLY A 123 6.21 -29.95 20.06
C GLY A 123 5.79 -28.91 21.11
N VAL A 124 6.31 -27.68 21.01
CA VAL A 124 6.09 -26.61 21.99
C VAL A 124 4.87 -25.75 21.66
N VAL A 125 4.26 -25.16 22.68
CA VAL A 125 3.17 -24.20 22.52
C VAL A 125 3.67 -22.85 21.97
N TYR A 126 2.80 -22.13 21.26
CA TYR A 126 3.12 -20.87 20.56
C TYR A 126 3.86 -19.82 21.40
N PRO A 127 3.51 -19.53 22.67
CA PRO A 127 4.24 -18.55 23.46
C PRO A 127 5.73 -18.91 23.67
N ILE A 128 6.02 -20.21 23.79
CA ILE A 128 7.38 -20.72 23.97
C ILE A 128 8.13 -20.63 22.63
N ALA A 129 7.51 -21.05 21.52
CA ALA A 129 8.10 -20.91 20.19
C ALA A 129 8.43 -19.44 19.85
N ARG A 130 7.52 -18.53 20.20
CA ARG A 130 7.67 -17.09 19.97
C ARG A 130 8.72 -16.44 20.85
N SER A 131 8.95 -16.93 22.08
CA SER A 131 9.87 -16.31 23.04
C SER A 131 11.26 -16.02 22.47
N HIS A 132 11.74 -16.90 21.58
CA HIS A 132 13.04 -16.76 20.93
C HIS A 132 13.07 -15.64 19.87
N TYR A 133 12.00 -15.50 19.09
CA TYR A 133 11.91 -14.55 17.97
C TYR A 133 11.19 -13.24 18.32
N GLN A 134 10.56 -13.17 19.50
CA GLN A 134 9.71 -12.07 19.95
C GLN A 134 10.31 -10.67 19.74
N PRO A 135 11.58 -10.37 20.11
CA PRO A 135 12.10 -9.01 19.96
C PRO A 135 12.16 -8.59 18.48
N TYR A 136 12.68 -9.45 17.61
CA TYR A 136 12.82 -9.16 16.19
C TYR A 136 11.47 -9.10 15.48
N HIS A 137 10.59 -10.06 15.76
CA HIS A 137 9.22 -10.08 15.24
C HIS A 137 8.50 -8.78 15.64
N ARG A 138 8.50 -8.41 16.92
CA ARG A 138 7.81 -7.21 17.40
C ARG A 138 8.34 -5.93 16.74
N ILE A 139 9.66 -5.76 16.69
CA ILE A 139 10.28 -4.56 16.11
C ILE A 139 9.94 -4.45 14.63
N GLY A 140 10.13 -5.53 13.85
CA GLY A 140 9.83 -5.54 12.43
C GLY A 140 8.36 -5.28 12.13
N PHE A 141 7.46 -5.87 12.91
CA PHE A 141 6.02 -5.71 12.75
C PHE A 141 5.60 -4.26 13.01
N VAL A 142 6.00 -3.71 14.17
CA VAL A 142 5.64 -2.34 14.56
C VAL A 142 6.24 -1.33 13.59
N PHE A 143 7.51 -1.49 13.23
CA PHE A 143 8.17 -0.58 12.29
C PHE A 143 7.46 -0.56 10.93
N SER A 144 7.16 -1.73 10.37
CA SER A 144 6.47 -1.82 9.08
C SER A 144 5.05 -1.27 9.13
N ALA A 145 4.32 -1.54 10.23
CA ALA A 145 2.99 -0.98 10.46
C ALA A 145 3.02 0.56 10.58
N LEU A 146 4.05 1.12 11.23
CA LEU A 146 4.22 2.58 11.33
C LEU A 146 4.50 3.21 9.96
N LEU A 147 5.37 2.61 9.14
CA LEU A 147 5.62 3.10 7.78
C LEU A 147 4.33 3.12 6.95
N MET A 148 3.56 2.04 7.01
CA MET A 148 2.27 1.93 6.32
C MET A 148 1.26 2.96 6.85
N GLY A 149 1.18 3.14 8.17
CA GLY A 149 0.33 4.17 8.78
C GLY A 149 0.71 5.58 8.35
N LEU A 150 2.01 5.91 8.33
CA LEU A 150 2.51 7.20 7.84
C LEU A 150 2.18 7.41 6.36
N ALA A 151 2.26 6.37 5.52
CA ALA A 151 1.84 6.45 4.13
C ALA A 151 0.38 6.94 4.02
N HIS A 152 -0.55 6.29 4.73
CA HIS A 152 -1.97 6.67 4.73
C HIS A 152 -2.20 8.10 5.24
N TRP A 153 -1.50 8.52 6.30
CA TRP A 153 -1.61 9.89 6.80
C TRP A 153 -1.09 10.93 5.80
N THR A 154 0.04 10.66 5.13
CA THR A 154 0.56 11.55 4.08
C THR A 154 -0.38 11.62 2.88
N PHE A 155 -1.02 10.52 2.51
CA PHE A 155 -2.06 10.48 1.48
C PHE A 155 -3.26 11.36 1.86
N ILE A 156 -3.84 11.13 3.04
CA ILE A 156 -5.01 11.87 3.54
C ILE A 156 -4.70 13.36 3.57
N LEU A 157 -3.54 13.76 4.11
CA LEU A 157 -3.12 15.15 4.18
C LEU A 157 -3.02 15.77 2.78
N ASN A 158 -2.40 15.07 1.82
CA ASN A 158 -2.24 15.58 0.47
C ASN A 158 -3.59 15.74 -0.24
N VAL A 159 -4.52 14.80 -0.07
CA VAL A 159 -5.89 14.87 -0.62
C VAL A 159 -6.69 15.99 0.03
N PHE A 160 -6.69 16.06 1.36
CA PHE A 160 -7.46 17.03 2.14
C PHE A 160 -7.03 18.46 1.81
N VAL A 161 -5.72 18.74 1.83
CA VAL A 161 -5.19 20.07 1.48
C VAL A 161 -5.52 20.41 0.03
N THR A 162 -5.44 19.45 -0.90
CA THR A 162 -5.77 19.70 -2.32
C THR A 162 -7.25 20.06 -2.50
N TYR A 163 -8.15 19.42 -1.75
CA TYR A 163 -9.59 19.71 -1.81
C TYR A 163 -9.93 21.10 -1.26
N PHE A 164 -9.40 21.46 -0.09
CA PHE A 164 -9.72 22.74 0.57
C PHE A 164 -8.92 23.94 0.04
N ARG A 165 -7.92 23.72 -0.81
CA ARG A 165 -7.14 24.83 -1.38
C ARG A 165 -7.99 25.60 -2.40
N LYS A 166 -8.30 26.86 -2.05
CA LYS A 166 -8.85 27.84 -2.99
C LYS A 166 -7.82 28.05 -4.11
N GLU A 167 -8.29 28.05 -5.36
CA GLU A 167 -7.42 28.47 -6.46
C GLU A 167 -7.30 29.99 -6.39
N ASN A 168 -6.08 30.51 -6.38
CA ASN A 168 -5.90 31.92 -6.69
C ASN A 168 -6.24 32.09 -8.17
N GLU A 169 -7.22 32.95 -8.43
CA GLU A 169 -7.86 33.28 -9.71
C GLU A 169 -6.90 33.75 -10.81
N SER A 170 -5.60 33.88 -10.52
CA SER A 170 -4.60 34.49 -11.39
C SER A 170 -4.02 33.57 -12.48
N LEU A 171 -4.30 32.26 -12.47
CA LEU A 171 -3.76 31.33 -13.48
C LEU A 171 -4.73 30.99 -14.62
N VAL A 172 -6.00 31.37 -14.50
CA VAL A 172 -7.03 31.16 -15.54
C VAL A 172 -6.87 32.13 -16.72
N HIS A 173 -6.15 33.24 -16.54
CA HIS A 173 -5.95 34.25 -17.58
C HIS A 173 -4.87 33.94 -18.64
N SER A 174 -4.22 32.76 -18.61
CA SER A 174 -3.30 32.35 -19.68
C SER A 174 -3.95 31.55 -20.81
N VAL A 175 -5.24 31.19 -20.70
CA VAL A 175 -6.01 30.73 -21.86
C VAL A 175 -6.45 31.97 -22.63
N ASN A 176 -5.57 32.39 -23.54
CA ASN A 176 -5.72 33.49 -24.48
C ASN A 176 -7.15 33.57 -25.06
N PRO A 177 -7.99 34.55 -24.68
CA PRO A 177 -9.19 34.85 -25.41
C PRO A 177 -8.78 35.60 -26.69
N LEU A 178 -9.49 35.34 -27.79
CA LEU A 178 -9.38 36.03 -29.09
C LEU A 178 -8.33 35.48 -30.07
N LYS A 179 -8.65 34.30 -30.66
CA LYS A 179 -8.65 34.22 -32.13
C LYS A 179 -9.96 34.81 -32.65
N GLU A 180 -10.11 36.13 -32.52
CA GLU A 180 -11.07 36.89 -33.31
C GLU A 180 -10.32 38.02 -34.00
N GLY A 181 -10.40 38.03 -35.33
CA GLY A 181 -10.18 39.23 -36.12
C GLY A 181 -8.75 39.49 -36.60
N THR A 182 -8.27 38.73 -37.57
CA THR A 182 -7.62 39.40 -38.71
C THR A 182 -8.56 39.32 -39.89
N LYS A 183 -9.07 40.52 -40.19
CA LYS A 183 -10.11 40.91 -41.13
C LYS A 183 -9.85 40.46 -42.57
N ALA A 184 -10.96 40.37 -43.29
CA ALA A 184 -11.06 40.44 -44.74
C ALA A 184 -10.19 41.55 -45.34
N GLN A 185 -9.45 41.19 -46.39
CA GLN A 185 -9.35 41.89 -47.67
C GLN A 185 -8.92 40.88 -48.74
#